data_AF-A0A8H6R8R3-F1
#
_entry.id   AF-A0A8H6R8R3-F1
#
_cell.length_a   1.000
_cell.length_b   1.000
_cell.length_c   1.000
_cell.angle_alpha   90.00
_cell.angle_beta   90.00
_cell.angle_gamma   90.00
#
_symmetry.space_group_name_H-M   'P 1'
#
loop_
_entity.id
_entity.type
_entity.pdbx_description
1 polymer ?
#
loop_
_entity_poly.entity_id
_entity_poly.type
_entity_poly.pdbx_seq_one_letter_code
_entity_poly.pdbx_strand_id
1 'polypeptide(L)'
;MMTVYAPRGWPALKISDDQGVKWEWFMTQNSLSDPALFYVRLLFGSGDMIRLGSMRPEIMYWLRQEAIKAINDALGDPNRSCSDALILAVGRIALHEHMYGDKYASSHVHRPAQKRMIEMRGGMKALEFPELVKRLMRWSDRIMAVGSGTPRMLEDDETNPNFTLKQSVGAIERWAPHEMPGVRSKIRISDLVNDDEDDK
;
A
#
# COMPACT_ATOMS: atom_id res chain seq x y z
N MET A 1 -25.65 -4.52 -5.44
CA MET A 1 -24.85 -4.72 -4.22
C MET A 1 -23.38 -4.66 -4.63
N MET A 2 -22.60 -3.72 -4.09
CA MET A 2 -21.18 -3.60 -4.43
C MET A 2 -20.43 -4.74 -3.75
N THR A 3 -19.93 -5.70 -4.52
CA THR A 3 -19.08 -6.76 -3.98
C THR A 3 -17.73 -6.14 -3.66
N VAL A 4 -17.38 -6.08 -2.37
CA VAL A 4 -16.05 -5.70 -1.93
C VAL A 4 -15.10 -6.80 -2.38
N TYR A 5 -14.27 -6.53 -3.39
CA TYR A 5 -13.13 -7.40 -3.67
C TYR A 5 -12.06 -7.11 -2.62
N ALA A 6 -12.23 -7.68 -1.43
CA ALA A 6 -11.29 -7.53 -0.35
C ALA A 6 -9.92 -8.05 -0.82
N PRO A 7 -8.86 -7.21 -0.86
CA PRO A 7 -7.51 -7.70 -1.00
C PRO A 7 -7.29 -8.87 -0.06
N ARG A 8 -6.63 -9.93 -0.54
CA ARG A 8 -6.44 -11.21 0.19
C ARG A 8 -5.96 -11.05 1.64
N GLY A 9 -5.29 -9.94 1.96
CA GLY A 9 -4.85 -9.60 3.31
C GLY A 9 -5.91 -9.03 4.27
N TRP A 10 -7.04 -8.52 3.80
CA TRP A 10 -8.03 -7.83 4.65
C TRP A 10 -8.59 -8.64 5.82
N PRO A 11 -8.94 -9.94 5.66
CA PRO A 11 -9.42 -10.70 6.81
C PRO A 11 -8.33 -10.91 7.86
N ALA A 12 -7.05 -10.95 7.47
CA ALA A 12 -5.94 -11.01 8.42
C ALA A 12 -5.75 -9.67 9.17
N LEU A 13 -6.08 -8.55 8.52
CA LEU A 13 -6.07 -7.21 9.12
C LEU A 13 -7.32 -6.92 9.97
N LYS A 14 -8.28 -7.85 10.06
CA LYS A 14 -9.57 -7.69 10.77
C LYS A 14 -10.36 -6.44 10.32
N ILE A 15 -10.28 -6.09 9.04
CA ILE A 15 -11.08 -4.99 8.47
C ILE A 15 -12.54 -5.46 8.33
N SER A 16 -13.50 -4.70 8.84
CA SER A 16 -14.93 -5.04 8.73
C SER A 16 -15.48 -4.77 7.32
N ASP A 17 -16.62 -5.37 6.98
CA ASP A 17 -17.25 -5.17 5.68
C ASP A 17 -17.61 -3.70 5.42
N ASP A 18 -18.18 -3.00 6.41
CA ASP A 18 -18.51 -1.56 6.30
C ASP A 18 -17.27 -0.69 6.08
N GLN A 19 -16.20 -0.96 6.85
CA GLN A 19 -14.91 -0.31 6.67
C GLN A 19 -14.35 -0.56 5.26
N GLY A 20 -14.47 -1.80 4.79
CA GLY A 20 -14.05 -2.21 3.47
C GLY A 20 -14.80 -1.52 2.33
N VAL A 21 -16.13 -1.44 2.43
CA VAL A 21 -16.99 -0.72 1.49
C VAL A 21 -16.59 0.76 1.40
N LYS A 22 -16.37 1.41 2.55
CA LYS A 22 -15.96 2.83 2.60
C LYS A 22 -14.59 3.05 1.97
N TRP A 23 -13.63 2.18 2.26
CA TRP A 23 -12.31 2.22 1.63
C TRP A 23 -12.41 2.05 0.11
N GLU A 24 -13.17 1.05 -0.34
CA GLU A 24 -13.32 0.74 -1.77
C GLU A 24 -13.99 1.89 -2.52
N TRP A 25 -15.01 2.52 -1.92
CA TRP A 25 -15.65 3.70 -2.47
C TRP A 25 -14.65 4.87 -2.60
N PHE A 26 -13.94 5.20 -1.52
CA PHE A 26 -12.94 6.27 -1.51
C PHE A 26 -11.84 6.05 -2.55
N MET A 27 -11.28 4.85 -2.59
CA MET A 27 -10.23 4.50 -3.55
C MET A 27 -10.75 4.53 -5.00
N THR A 28 -12.01 4.17 -5.22
CA THR A 28 -12.60 4.13 -6.58
C THR A 28 -12.82 5.52 -7.12
N GLN A 29 -13.40 6.41 -6.32
CA GLN A 29 -13.56 7.82 -6.71
C GLN A 29 -12.20 8.45 -7.06
N ASN A 30 -11.19 8.30 -6.21
CA ASN A 30 -9.86 8.85 -6.46
C ASN A 30 -9.15 8.18 -7.65
N SER A 31 -9.38 6.88 -7.89
CA SER A 31 -8.77 6.22 -9.04
C SER A 31 -9.39 6.62 -10.37
N LEU A 32 -10.67 7.01 -10.38
CA LEU A 32 -11.33 7.50 -11.58
C LEU A 32 -11.02 8.99 -11.85
N SER A 33 -10.45 9.72 -10.89
CA SER A 33 -10.07 11.12 -11.05
C SER A 33 -8.63 11.34 -11.51
N ASP A 34 -7.72 10.37 -11.35
CA ASP A 34 -6.33 10.49 -11.83
C ASP A 34 -5.81 9.18 -12.46
N PRO A 35 -5.28 9.23 -13.70
CA PRO A 35 -4.67 8.07 -14.35
C PRO A 35 -3.58 7.35 -13.53
N ALA A 36 -2.81 8.08 -12.73
CA ALA A 36 -1.75 7.50 -11.92
C ALA A 36 -2.30 6.46 -10.95
N LEU A 37 -3.34 6.81 -10.19
CA LEU A 37 -3.96 5.87 -9.25
C LEU A 37 -4.76 4.79 -9.99
N PHE A 38 -5.40 5.13 -11.12
CA PHE A 38 -6.10 4.16 -11.96
C PHE A 38 -5.19 2.99 -12.36
N TYR A 39 -4.07 3.30 -13.01
CA TYR A 39 -3.14 2.28 -13.49
C TYR A 39 -2.49 1.49 -12.35
N VAL A 40 -2.15 2.15 -11.23
CA VAL A 40 -1.64 1.44 -10.04
C VAL A 40 -2.69 0.47 -9.50
N ARG A 41 -3.98 0.82 -9.48
CA ARG A 41 -5.04 -0.10 -9.05
C ARG A 41 -5.19 -1.30 -9.99
N LEU A 42 -5.14 -1.06 -11.30
CA LEU A 42 -5.16 -2.15 -12.28
C LEU A 42 -3.93 -3.05 -12.13
N LEU A 43 -2.75 -2.48 -11.90
CA LEU A 43 -1.52 -3.23 -11.66
C LEU A 43 -1.70 -4.21 -10.47
N PHE A 44 -2.23 -3.74 -9.34
CA PHE A 44 -2.54 -4.62 -8.22
C PHE A 44 -3.58 -5.70 -8.52
N GLY A 45 -4.64 -5.35 -9.26
CA GLY A 45 -5.66 -6.32 -9.66
C GLY A 45 -5.14 -7.38 -10.66
N SER A 46 -4.15 -7.02 -11.49
CA SER A 46 -3.59 -7.91 -12.50
C SER A 46 -2.97 -9.17 -11.90
N GLY A 47 -2.37 -9.08 -10.70
CA GLY A 47 -1.74 -10.22 -10.04
C GLY A 47 -2.71 -11.38 -9.77
N ASP A 48 -3.95 -11.06 -9.36
CA ASP A 48 -4.97 -12.09 -9.15
C ASP A 48 -5.49 -12.67 -10.46
N MET A 49 -5.64 -11.83 -11.50
CA MET A 49 -6.07 -12.28 -12.82
C MET A 49 -5.03 -13.18 -13.49
N ILE A 50 -3.74 -12.88 -13.31
CA ILE A 50 -2.62 -13.71 -13.79
C ILE A 50 -2.60 -15.04 -13.04
N ARG A 51 -2.73 -15.01 -11.71
CA ARG A 51 -2.79 -16.23 -10.87
C ARG A 51 -3.95 -17.15 -11.28
N LEU A 52 -5.08 -16.58 -11.68
CA LEU A 52 -6.25 -17.33 -12.15
C LEU A 52 -6.13 -17.80 -13.61
N GLY A 53 -5.04 -17.46 -14.32
CA GLY A 53 -4.87 -17.79 -15.74
C GLY A 53 -5.73 -16.95 -16.69
N SER A 54 -6.43 -15.93 -16.18
CA SER A 54 -7.34 -15.07 -16.95
C SER A 54 -6.63 -13.89 -17.61
N MET A 55 -5.34 -13.68 -17.33
CA MET A 55 -4.54 -12.59 -17.89
C MET A 55 -3.10 -13.06 -18.11
N ARG A 56 -2.49 -12.63 -19.22
CA ARG A 56 -1.09 -12.94 -19.51
C ARG A 56 -0.14 -12.10 -18.63
N PRO A 57 0.96 -12.68 -18.11
CA PRO A 57 1.88 -11.96 -17.21
C PRO A 57 2.44 -10.65 -17.76
N GLU A 58 2.60 -10.54 -19.08
CA GLU A 58 3.15 -9.35 -19.75
C GLU A 58 2.30 -8.09 -19.53
N ILE A 59 1.00 -8.27 -19.28
CA ILE A 59 0.09 -7.16 -18.97
C ILE A 59 0.49 -6.46 -17.68
N MET A 60 1.04 -7.18 -16.69
CA MET A 60 1.54 -6.57 -15.46
C MET A 60 2.71 -5.61 -15.74
N TYR A 61 3.63 -5.97 -16.64
CA TYR A 61 4.74 -5.09 -17.02
C TYR A 61 4.25 -3.84 -17.76
N TRP A 62 3.27 -4.01 -18.66
CA TRP A 62 2.65 -2.90 -19.35
C TRP A 62 1.92 -1.96 -18.37
N LEU A 63 1.11 -2.50 -17.44
CA LEU A 63 0.42 -1.72 -16.41
C LEU A 63 1.40 -0.97 -15.50
N ARG A 64 2.54 -1.59 -15.15
CA ARG A 64 3.61 -0.94 -14.39
C ARG A 64 4.19 0.25 -15.15
N GLN A 65 4.47 0.08 -16.45
CA GLN A 65 4.96 1.17 -17.30
C GLN A 65 3.95 2.31 -17.40
N GLU A 66 2.67 2.01 -17.64
CA GLU A 66 1.61 3.03 -17.71
C GLU A 66 1.42 3.76 -16.37
N ALA A 67 1.50 3.05 -15.25
CA ALA A 67 1.47 3.66 -13.93
C ALA A 67 2.63 4.64 -13.71
N ILE A 68 3.87 4.25 -14.04
CA ILE A 68 5.06 5.11 -13.91
C ILE A 68 4.94 6.34 -14.83
N LYS A 69 4.50 6.13 -16.07
CA LYS A 69 4.27 7.24 -17.02
C LYS A 69 3.24 8.23 -16.49
N ALA A 70 2.08 7.73 -16.05
CA ALA A 70 1.02 8.57 -15.50
C ALA A 70 1.43 9.32 -14.22
N ILE A 71 2.26 8.70 -13.36
CA ILE A 71 2.85 9.36 -12.19
C ILE A 71 3.78 10.51 -12.63
N ASN A 72 4.66 10.28 -13.60
CA ASN A 72 5.56 11.32 -14.10
C ASN A 72 4.79 12.48 -14.75
N ASP A 73 3.75 12.18 -15.53
CA ASP A 73 2.87 13.21 -16.10
C ASP A 73 2.16 14.01 -15.01
N ALA A 74 1.70 13.36 -13.93
CA ALA A 74 1.06 14.03 -12.80
C ALA A 74 2.05 14.91 -12.01
N LEU A 75 3.30 14.47 -11.85
CA LEU A 75 4.36 15.26 -11.20
C LEU A 75 4.71 16.54 -11.98
N GLY A 76 4.61 16.50 -13.30
CA GLY A 76 4.83 17.66 -14.18
C GLY A 76 3.69 18.67 -14.20
N ASP A 77 2.50 18.31 -13.70
CA ASP A 77 1.33 19.18 -13.64
C ASP A 77 1.18 19.79 -12.23
N PRO A 78 1.30 21.13 -12.08
CA PRO A 78 1.18 21.79 -10.78
C PRO A 78 -0.11 21.45 -10.01
N ASN A 79 -1.22 21.22 -10.71
CA ASN A 79 -2.50 20.91 -10.08
C ASN A 79 -2.60 19.46 -9.60
N ARG A 80 -1.78 18.56 -10.17
CA ARG A 80 -1.80 17.12 -9.86
C ARG A 80 -0.61 16.65 -9.04
N SER A 81 0.50 17.38 -9.07
CA SER A 81 1.81 17.03 -8.49
C SER A 81 1.81 16.69 -7.00
N CYS A 82 0.75 17.07 -6.27
CA CYS A 82 0.53 16.71 -4.87
C CYS A 82 -0.95 16.40 -4.56
N SER A 83 -1.68 15.91 -5.56
CA SER A 83 -3.10 15.53 -5.39
C SER A 83 -3.25 14.31 -4.50
N ASP A 84 -4.45 14.13 -3.94
CA ASP A 84 -4.78 12.98 -3.11
C ASP A 84 -4.57 11.65 -3.85
N ALA A 85 -5.02 11.59 -5.10
CA ALA A 85 -4.86 10.42 -5.95
C ALA A 85 -3.38 10.12 -6.23
N LEU A 86 -2.54 11.12 -6.46
CA LEU A 86 -1.11 10.92 -6.69
C LEU A 86 -0.38 10.43 -5.43
N ILE A 87 -0.69 10.99 -4.25
CA ILE A 87 -0.13 10.53 -2.96
C ILE A 87 -0.45 9.04 -2.73
N LEU A 88 -1.69 8.64 -3.03
CA LEU A 88 -2.12 7.25 -2.95
C LEU A 88 -1.41 6.39 -3.99
N ALA A 89 -1.27 6.86 -5.23
CA ALA A 89 -0.62 6.12 -6.32
C ALA A 89 0.86 5.84 -6.00
N VAL A 90 1.61 6.85 -5.53
CA VAL A 90 3.04 6.71 -5.20
C VAL A 90 3.27 5.74 -4.04
N GLY A 91 2.44 5.78 -2.99
CA GLY A 91 2.54 4.80 -1.91
C GLY A 91 2.19 3.38 -2.34
N ARG A 92 1.16 3.26 -3.17
CA ARG A 92 0.69 1.96 -3.66
C ARG A 92 1.71 1.35 -4.62
N ILE A 93 2.30 2.11 -5.56
CA ILE A 93 3.36 1.58 -6.41
C ILE A 93 4.61 1.22 -5.61
N ALA A 94 4.96 1.99 -4.56
CA ALA A 94 6.05 1.62 -3.66
C ALA A 94 5.84 0.22 -3.05
N LEU A 95 4.62 -0.06 -2.59
CA LEU A 95 4.25 -1.34 -2.02
C LEU A 95 4.23 -2.46 -3.07
N HIS A 96 3.79 -2.16 -4.29
CA HIS A 96 3.86 -3.13 -5.39
C HIS A 96 5.31 -3.51 -5.70
N GLU A 97 6.18 -2.52 -5.87
CA GLU A 97 7.60 -2.70 -6.15
C GLU A 97 8.30 -3.47 -5.02
N HIS A 98 7.92 -3.21 -3.77
CA HIS A 98 8.43 -3.96 -2.62
C HIS A 98 8.11 -5.46 -2.72
N MET A 99 6.88 -5.81 -3.10
CA MET A 99 6.41 -7.20 -3.07
C MET A 99 6.70 -7.99 -4.34
N TYR A 100 6.78 -7.34 -5.50
CA TYR A 100 6.78 -8.02 -6.80
C TYR A 100 7.80 -7.46 -7.80
N GLY A 101 8.47 -6.36 -7.49
CA GLY A 101 9.26 -5.61 -8.45
C GLY A 101 10.61 -5.18 -7.90
N ASP A 102 10.93 -3.91 -8.14
CA ASP A 102 12.19 -3.31 -7.78
C ASP A 102 12.17 -2.79 -6.33
N LYS A 103 12.69 -3.60 -5.42
CA LYS A 103 12.84 -3.25 -3.99
C LYS A 103 13.69 -2.00 -3.78
N TYR A 104 14.66 -1.70 -4.65
CA TYR A 104 15.44 -0.48 -4.59
C TYR A 104 14.57 0.73 -4.92
N ALA A 105 13.81 0.69 -6.01
CA ALA A 105 12.87 1.74 -6.37
C ALA A 105 11.81 2.00 -5.28
N SER A 106 11.27 0.92 -4.68
CA SER A 106 10.36 1.03 -3.53
C SER A 106 10.97 1.87 -2.38
N SER A 107 12.18 1.50 -1.95
CA SER A 107 12.82 2.05 -0.76
C SER A 107 13.49 3.41 -0.96
N HIS A 108 14.07 3.66 -2.14
CA HIS A 108 14.90 4.84 -2.40
C HIS A 108 14.22 5.88 -3.31
N VAL A 109 13.13 5.52 -3.99
CA VAL A 109 12.41 6.42 -4.90
C VAL A 109 11.00 6.68 -4.39
N HIS A 110 10.15 5.65 -4.33
CA HIS A 110 8.71 5.85 -4.13
C HIS A 110 8.35 6.19 -2.68
N ARG A 111 8.90 5.48 -1.67
CA ARG A 111 8.63 5.79 -0.26
C ARG A 111 9.07 7.20 0.14
N PRO A 112 10.31 7.66 -0.18
CA PRO A 112 10.71 9.03 0.08
C PRO A 112 9.83 10.06 -0.65
N ALA A 113 9.45 9.79 -1.91
CA ALA A 113 8.58 10.68 -2.67
C ALA A 113 7.20 10.82 -2.00
N GLN A 114 6.58 9.72 -1.57
CA GLN A 114 5.30 9.77 -0.87
C GLN A 114 5.39 10.57 0.42
N LYS A 115 6.43 10.34 1.24
CA LYS A 115 6.67 11.10 2.48
C LYS A 115 6.70 12.60 2.19
N ARG A 116 7.48 13.01 1.19
CA ARG A 116 7.61 14.42 0.82
C ARG A 116 6.29 15.04 0.37
N MET A 117 5.48 14.32 -0.41
CA MET A 117 4.15 14.80 -0.81
C MET A 117 3.24 15.01 0.41
N ILE A 118 3.27 14.08 1.37
CA ILE A 118 2.49 14.19 2.60
C ILE A 118 2.95 15.39 3.44
N GLU A 119 4.27 15.60 3.57
CA GLU A 119 4.84 16.77 4.25
C GLU A 119 4.42 18.08 3.59
N MET A 120 4.41 18.14 2.25
CA MET A 120 3.93 19.31 1.50
C MET A 120 2.45 19.61 1.74
N ARG A 121 1.66 18.63 2.18
CA ARG A 121 0.25 18.78 2.57
C ARG A 121 0.05 19.04 4.06
N GLY A 122 1.13 19.29 4.81
CA GLY A 122 1.07 19.57 6.26
C GLY A 122 1.13 18.31 7.13
N GLY A 123 1.55 17.17 6.57
CA GLY A 123 1.70 15.91 7.29
C GLY A 123 0.45 15.02 7.26
N MET A 124 0.56 13.80 7.80
CA MET A 124 -0.48 12.77 7.72
C MET A 124 -1.82 13.21 8.36
N LYS A 125 -1.76 13.98 9.45
CA LYS A 125 -2.96 14.49 10.14
C LYS A 125 -3.75 15.48 9.27
N ALA A 126 -3.07 16.26 8.44
CA ALA A 126 -3.69 17.28 7.58
C ALA A 126 -4.33 16.71 6.31
N LEU A 127 -4.09 15.45 5.96
CA LEU A 127 -4.78 14.79 4.84
C LEU A 127 -6.25 14.53 5.21
N GLU A 128 -7.19 14.87 4.34
CA GLU A 128 -8.63 14.62 4.55
C GLU A 128 -9.03 13.19 4.15
N PHE A 129 -8.17 12.21 4.42
CA PHE A 129 -8.41 10.81 4.11
C PHE A 129 -9.20 10.13 5.24
N PRO A 130 -10.06 9.15 4.91
CA PRO A 130 -10.66 8.28 5.91
C PRO A 130 -9.57 7.61 6.77
N GLU A 131 -9.84 7.42 8.06
CA GLU A 131 -8.81 6.93 9.00
C GLU A 131 -8.26 5.55 8.60
N LEU A 132 -9.11 4.66 8.08
CA LEU A 132 -8.64 3.36 7.58
C LEU A 132 -7.64 3.50 6.42
N VAL A 133 -7.80 4.51 5.55
CA VAL A 133 -6.86 4.76 4.44
C VAL A 133 -5.50 5.17 5.01
N LYS A 134 -5.48 6.12 5.97
CA LYS A 134 -4.24 6.55 6.65
C LYS A 134 -3.58 5.39 7.39
N ARG A 135 -4.35 4.57 8.10
CA ARG A 135 -3.88 3.37 8.79
C ARG A 135 -3.24 2.38 7.81
N LEU A 136 -3.86 2.11 6.66
CA LEU A 136 -3.31 1.23 5.63
C LEU A 136 -2.06 1.81 4.95
N MET A 137 -1.94 3.14 4.80
CA MET A 137 -0.72 3.78 4.32
C MET A 137 0.44 3.55 5.29
N ARG A 138 0.24 3.82 6.59
CA ARG A 138 1.25 3.58 7.64
C ARG A 138 1.63 2.11 7.74
N TRP A 139 0.65 1.21 7.65
CA TRP A 139 0.86 -0.24 7.62
C TRP A 139 1.76 -0.67 6.46
N SER A 140 1.47 -0.16 5.26
CA SER A 140 2.26 -0.43 4.07
C SER A 140 3.71 0.03 4.26
N ASP A 141 3.92 1.23 4.81
CA ASP A 141 5.25 1.75 5.11
C ASP A 141 5.98 0.91 6.17
N ARG A 142 5.31 0.47 7.23
CA ARG A 142 5.89 -0.45 8.24
C ARG A 142 6.38 -1.74 7.60
N ILE A 143 5.58 -2.37 6.73
CA ILE A 143 5.97 -3.60 6.03
C ILE A 143 7.20 -3.36 5.16
N MET A 144 7.17 -2.31 4.34
CA MET A 144 8.29 -2.01 3.44
C MET A 144 9.56 -1.67 4.22
N ALA A 145 9.43 -0.98 5.36
CA ALA A 145 10.53 -0.66 6.26
C ALA A 145 11.21 -1.94 6.80
N VAL A 146 10.42 -2.84 7.39
CA VAL A 146 10.89 -4.13 7.92
C VAL A 146 11.50 -4.99 6.80
N GLY A 147 10.79 -5.16 5.69
CA GLY A 147 11.24 -5.98 4.57
C GLY A 147 12.51 -5.47 3.90
N SER A 148 12.80 -4.17 3.99
CA SER A 148 13.98 -3.55 3.38
C SER A 148 15.10 -3.24 4.37
N GLY A 149 14.88 -3.38 5.68
CA GLY A 149 15.85 -2.99 6.71
C GLY A 149 16.08 -1.48 6.78
N THR A 150 15.07 -0.68 6.45
CA THR A 150 15.13 0.79 6.43
C THR A 150 14.22 1.37 7.51
N PRO A 151 14.43 2.61 7.96
CA PRO A 151 13.48 3.28 8.85
C PRO A 151 12.08 3.41 8.22
N ARG A 152 11.07 3.59 9.08
CA ARG A 152 9.75 4.04 8.65
C ARG A 152 9.81 5.48 8.15
N MET A 153 9.03 5.77 7.13
CA MET A 153 8.90 7.09 6.53
C MET A 153 7.65 7.82 7.03
N LEU A 154 6.62 7.07 7.44
CA LEU A 154 5.36 7.62 7.93
C LEU A 154 5.26 7.44 9.43
N GLU A 155 4.87 8.52 10.12
CA GLU A 155 4.63 8.51 11.56
C GLU A 155 3.41 7.64 11.91
N ASP A 156 3.54 6.87 12.99
CA ASP A 156 2.43 6.12 13.56
C ASP A 156 1.40 7.06 14.19
N ASP A 157 0.20 6.53 14.42
CA ASP A 157 -0.82 7.19 15.21
C ASP A 157 -0.86 6.58 16.61
N GLU A 158 -0.41 7.33 17.61
CA GLU A 158 -0.45 6.91 19.02
C GLU A 158 -1.89 6.72 19.52
N THR A 159 -2.87 7.36 18.88
CA THR A 159 -4.28 7.28 19.28
C THR A 159 -5.03 6.14 18.60
N ASN A 160 -4.60 5.74 17.40
CA ASN A 160 -5.18 4.66 16.61
C ASN A 160 -4.09 3.66 16.20
N PRO A 161 -3.75 2.70 17.07
CA PRO A 161 -2.65 1.79 16.83
C PRO A 161 -2.81 1.04 15.51
N ASN A 162 -1.67 0.88 14.83
CA ASN A 162 -1.60 0.23 13.53
C ASN A 162 -1.93 -1.28 13.65
N PHE A 163 -2.02 -2.01 12.53
CA PHE A 163 -2.17 -3.46 12.60
C PHE A 163 -0.95 -4.10 13.26
N THR A 164 -1.20 -5.16 14.05
CA THR A 164 -0.12 -5.91 14.71
C THR A 164 0.78 -6.55 13.65
N LEU A 165 2.03 -6.83 14.00
CA LEU A 165 2.99 -7.55 13.18
C LEU A 165 2.43 -8.92 12.78
N LYS A 166 1.70 -9.61 13.67
CA LYS A 166 1.03 -10.87 13.38
C LYS A 166 -0.06 -10.74 12.30
N GLN A 167 -0.91 -9.72 12.41
CA GLN A 167 -1.91 -9.39 11.38
C GLN A 167 -1.22 -9.05 10.05
N SER A 168 -0.14 -8.30 10.12
CA SER A 168 0.66 -7.88 8.96
C SER A 168 1.29 -9.07 8.24
N VAL A 169 1.91 -10.00 8.99
CA VAL A 169 2.45 -11.26 8.47
C VAL A 169 1.35 -12.08 7.80
N GLY A 170 0.22 -12.29 8.49
CA GLY A 170 -0.91 -13.03 7.92
C GLY A 170 -1.49 -12.40 6.66
N ALA A 171 -1.44 -11.07 6.55
CA ALA A 171 -1.86 -10.35 5.35
C ALA A 171 -0.88 -10.52 4.18
N ILE A 172 0.44 -10.44 4.44
CA ILE A 172 1.47 -10.68 3.43
C ILE A 172 1.44 -12.14 2.95
N GLU A 173 1.32 -13.11 3.85
CA GLU A 173 1.22 -14.54 3.49
C GLU A 173 0.13 -14.80 2.46
N ARG A 174 -1.02 -14.15 2.62
CA ARG A 174 -2.16 -14.31 1.72
C ARG A 174 -1.99 -13.56 0.41
N TRP A 175 -1.26 -12.45 0.41
CA TRP A 175 -1.14 -11.57 -0.75
C TRP A 175 0.08 -11.89 -1.62
N ALA A 176 1.26 -11.96 -1.00
CA ALA A 176 2.57 -12.17 -1.61
C ALA A 176 3.31 -13.32 -0.90
N PRO A 177 2.84 -14.58 -1.01
CA PRO A 177 3.41 -15.72 -0.27
C PRO A 177 4.91 -15.95 -0.57
N HIS A 178 5.40 -15.56 -1.74
CA HIS A 178 6.82 -15.68 -2.13
C HIS A 178 7.74 -14.72 -1.38
N GLU A 179 7.22 -13.64 -0.79
CA GLU A 179 8.00 -12.72 0.05
C GLU A 179 8.23 -13.24 1.47
N MET A 180 7.48 -14.28 1.87
CA MET A 180 7.48 -14.79 3.24
C MET A 180 8.82 -15.29 3.77
N PRO A 181 9.69 -15.98 2.99
CA PRO A 181 11.01 -16.36 3.47
C PRO A 181 11.85 -15.14 3.88
N GLY A 182 11.79 -14.06 3.08
CA GLY A 182 12.51 -12.82 3.37
C GLY A 182 11.95 -12.08 4.58
N VAL A 183 10.62 -11.97 4.68
CA VAL A 183 9.95 -11.34 5.82
C VAL A 183 10.21 -12.11 7.12
N ARG A 184 10.05 -13.44 7.12
CA ARG A 184 10.30 -14.28 8.31
C ARG A 184 11.75 -14.23 8.76
N SER A 185 12.70 -14.15 7.84
CA SER A 185 14.12 -14.05 8.20
C SER A 185 14.49 -12.76 8.95
N LYS A 186 13.65 -11.72 8.83
CA LYS A 186 13.87 -10.38 9.41
C LYS A 186 13.01 -10.08 10.64
N ILE A 187 11.99 -10.89 10.90
CA ILE A 187 11.13 -10.78 12.09
C ILE A 187 11.70 -11.68 13.18
N ARG A 188 12.08 -11.12 14.32
CA ARG A 188 12.47 -11.95 15.47
C ARG A 188 11.21 -12.53 16.11
N ILE A 189 11.31 -13.75 16.65
CA ILE A 189 10.19 -14.38 17.37
C ILE A 189 9.75 -13.51 18.55
N SER A 190 10.67 -12.81 19.21
CA SER A 190 10.38 -11.83 20.26
C SER A 190 9.46 -10.70 19.78
N ASP A 191 9.59 -10.28 18.51
CA ASP A 191 8.81 -9.18 17.94
C ASP A 191 7.36 -9.60 17.68
N LEU A 192 7.09 -10.91 17.57
CA LEU A 192 5.74 -11.46 17.44
C LEU A 192 5.07 -11.70 18.79
N VAL A 193 5.87 -11.92 19.85
CA VAL A 193 5.37 -12.21 21.21
C VAL A 193 5.12 -10.94 22.00
N ASN A 194 6.00 -9.94 21.89
CA ASN A 194 5.84 -8.66 22.61
C ASN A 194 4.70 -7.81 22.04
N ASP A 195 4.37 -7.99 20.77
CA ASP A 195 3.28 -7.29 20.06
C ASP A 195 1.88 -7.83 20.46
N ASP A 196 1.81 -8.99 21.16
CA ASP A 196 0.59 -9.53 21.80
C ASP A 196 0.40 -8.97 23.24
N GLU A 197 1.41 -8.38 23.88
CA GLU A 197 1.30 -7.79 25.24
C GLU A 197 0.73 -6.35 25.23
N ASP A 198 0.91 -5.62 24.14
CA ASP A 198 0.35 -4.27 23.93
C ASP A 198 -1.17 -4.30 23.59
N ASP A 199 -1.77 -5.49 23.44
CA ASP A 199 -3.19 -5.72 23.11
C ASP A 199 -4.04 -6.14 24.35
N LYS A 200 -3.49 -5.96 25.57
CA LYS A 200 -4.18 -6.22 26.86
C LYS A 200 -4.50 -4.97 27.66
#